data_AF-A0A6L4YFD8-F1
#
_entry.id   AF-A0A6L4YFD8-F1
#
_cell.length_a   1.000
_cell.length_b   1.000
_cell.length_c   1.000
_cell.angle_alpha   90.00
_cell.angle_beta   90.00
_cell.angle_gamma   90.00
#
_symmetry.space_group_name_H-M   'P 1'
#
loop_
_entity.id
_entity.type
_entity.pdbx_description
1 polymer ?
#
loop_
_entity_poly.entity_id
_entity_poly.type
_entity_poly.pdbx_seq_one_letter_code
_entity_poly.pdbx_strand_id
1 'polypeptide(L)'
;MATRPPAFIPSASHDISRPYFTQKVRLHSLHAQQVFDRGFELCANAIFSLSVVLRVIGTDEQAREVETIVDDRLDKMFEDMRTEVARLEKLADANGIEFAGVTYSNPKELEARITSPRAVRYIGLIREFDGLVGKFDTLWLSGSIPDGNYSSSLYEWKRRLLRIAGGFRGLASRASIAARKNTSRVAETDSASPAIAVTPTETESPVSALVA
;
A
#
# COMPACT_ATOMS: atom_id res chain seq x y z
N MET A 1 5.92 27.16 -31.27
CA MET A 1 6.40 26.21 -30.25
C MET A 1 5.19 25.69 -29.49
N ALA A 2 4.81 24.42 -29.68
CA ALA A 2 3.74 23.81 -28.91
C ALA A 2 4.29 23.42 -27.53
N THR A 3 3.77 24.04 -26.48
CA THR A 3 4.07 23.66 -25.10
C THR A 3 3.57 22.24 -24.87
N ARG A 4 4.49 21.32 -24.51
CA ARG A 4 4.12 19.96 -24.14
C ARG A 4 3.13 20.03 -22.98
N PRO A 5 1.94 19.40 -23.08
CA PRO A 5 0.98 19.42 -21.99
C PRO A 5 1.64 18.83 -20.72
N PRO A 6 1.32 19.38 -19.54
CA PRO A 6 1.88 18.88 -18.29
C PRO A 6 1.58 17.39 -18.15
N ALA A 7 2.57 16.63 -17.65
CA ALA A 7 2.38 15.21 -17.39
C ALA A 7 1.18 15.02 -16.47
N PHE A 8 0.23 14.18 -16.86
CA PHE A 8 -0.92 13.85 -16.03
C PHE A 8 -0.43 13.19 -14.73
N ILE A 9 -0.74 13.82 -13.59
CA ILE A 9 -0.45 13.27 -12.26
C ILE A 9 -1.70 12.52 -11.80
N PRO A 10 -1.68 11.18 -11.75
CA PRO A 10 -2.80 10.43 -11.22
C PRO A 10 -3.01 10.81 -9.76
N SER A 11 -4.24 11.15 -9.41
CA SER A 11 -4.66 11.32 -8.01
C SER A 11 -5.08 9.96 -7.44
N ALA A 12 -4.91 9.79 -6.13
CA ALA A 12 -5.56 8.67 -5.43
C ALA A 12 -7.09 8.84 -5.38
N SER A 13 -7.62 10.03 -5.70
CA SER A 13 -9.06 10.33 -5.75
C SER A 13 -9.79 9.52 -6.82
N HIS A 14 -11.09 9.36 -6.62
CA HIS A 14 -11.98 8.58 -7.49
C HIS A 14 -12.26 9.24 -8.84
N ASP A 15 -11.75 10.45 -9.08
CA ASP A 15 -12.13 11.28 -10.24
C ASP A 15 -11.34 10.93 -11.51
N ILE A 16 -10.49 9.91 -11.46
CA ILE A 16 -9.71 9.43 -12.60
C ILE A 16 -10.02 7.97 -12.89
N SER A 17 -10.21 7.65 -14.17
CA SER A 17 -10.42 6.27 -14.62
C SER A 17 -9.18 5.42 -14.34
N ARG A 18 -9.36 4.30 -13.63
CA ARG A 18 -8.29 3.34 -13.30
C ARG A 18 -8.79 1.91 -13.46
N PRO A 19 -7.96 1.00 -14.01
CA PRO A 19 -8.33 -0.39 -14.15
C PRO A 19 -8.53 -1.03 -12.77
N TYR A 20 -9.59 -1.82 -12.65
CA TYR A 20 -9.81 -2.70 -11.52
C TYR A 20 -10.53 -3.95 -12.00
N PHE A 21 -10.37 -5.04 -11.27
CA PHE A 21 -11.28 -6.17 -11.37
C PHE A 21 -11.92 -6.39 -10.00
N THR A 22 -13.13 -6.95 -9.98
CA THR A 22 -13.81 -7.30 -8.74
C THR A 22 -13.49 -8.75 -8.37
N GLN A 23 -13.14 -8.96 -7.11
CA GLN A 23 -12.97 -10.28 -6.54
C GLN A 23 -14.01 -10.50 -5.44
N LYS A 24 -14.80 -11.58 -5.56
CA LYS A 24 -15.69 -12.00 -4.48
C LYS A 24 -14.88 -12.62 -3.34
N VAL A 25 -15.20 -12.21 -2.12
CA VAL A 25 -14.55 -12.65 -0.89
C VAL A 25 -15.62 -13.06 0.10
N ARG A 26 -15.63 -14.31 0.53
CA ARG A 26 -16.48 -14.79 1.61
C ARG A 26 -15.69 -14.77 2.91
N LEU A 27 -16.19 -14.05 3.92
CA LEU A 27 -15.58 -13.96 5.25
C LEU A 27 -16.59 -14.41 6.31
N HIS A 28 -16.17 -15.32 7.18
CA HIS A 28 -17.05 -15.94 8.15
C HIS A 28 -17.06 -15.21 9.48
N SER A 29 -15.88 -14.91 10.02
CA SER A 29 -15.73 -14.29 11.33
C SER A 29 -16.04 -12.80 11.31
N LEU A 30 -16.65 -12.31 12.40
CA LEU A 30 -16.86 -10.87 12.60
C LEU A 30 -15.54 -10.09 12.59
N HIS A 31 -14.47 -10.69 13.12
CA HIS A 31 -13.15 -10.05 13.18
C HIS A 31 -12.58 -9.79 11.78
N ALA A 32 -12.62 -10.77 10.88
CA ALA A 32 -12.15 -10.60 9.50
C ALA A 32 -13.04 -9.63 8.72
N GLN A 33 -14.36 -9.71 8.89
CA GLN A 33 -15.31 -8.75 8.30
C GLN A 33 -14.98 -7.32 8.71
N GLN A 34 -14.69 -7.07 10.00
CA GLN A 34 -14.29 -5.74 10.47
C GLN A 34 -12.95 -5.26 9.90
N VAL A 35 -11.98 -6.15 9.66
CA VAL A 35 -10.71 -5.79 9.01
C VAL A 35 -10.95 -5.40 7.56
N PHE A 36 -11.81 -6.13 6.85
CA PHE A 36 -12.20 -5.79 5.49
C PHE A 36 -12.88 -4.41 5.44
N ASP A 37 -13.98 -4.25 6.18
CA ASP A 37 -14.82 -3.05 6.16
C ASP A 37 -14.03 -1.77 6.47
N ARG A 38 -13.07 -1.84 7.40
CA ARG A 38 -12.31 -0.67 7.85
C ARG A 38 -10.97 -0.48 7.14
N GLY A 39 -10.38 -1.57 6.66
CA GLY A 39 -8.97 -1.60 6.26
C GLY A 39 -8.76 -1.77 4.76
N PHE A 40 -9.63 -2.46 4.04
CA PHE A 40 -9.37 -2.88 2.66
C PHE A 40 -9.21 -1.68 1.72
N GLU A 41 -10.24 -0.84 1.60
CA GLU A 41 -10.20 0.33 0.72
C GLU A 41 -9.07 1.29 1.09
N LEU A 42 -8.82 1.49 2.39
CA LEU A 42 -7.73 2.32 2.89
C LEU A 42 -6.37 1.81 2.39
N CYS A 43 -6.15 0.51 2.51
CA CYS A 43 -4.93 -0.19 2.13
C CYS A 43 -4.75 -0.21 0.60
N ALA A 44 -5.79 -0.59 -0.14
CA ALA A 44 -5.76 -0.69 -1.60
C ALA A 44 -5.43 0.67 -2.25
N ASN A 45 -6.06 1.75 -1.79
CA ASN A 45 -5.78 3.10 -2.29
C ASN A 45 -4.37 3.58 -1.94
N ALA A 46 -3.88 3.27 -0.74
CA ALA A 46 -2.51 3.60 -0.34
C ALA A 46 -1.48 2.85 -1.20
N ILE A 47 -1.65 1.54 -1.38
CA ILE A 47 -0.77 0.70 -2.21
C ILE A 47 -0.76 1.17 -3.66
N PHE A 48 -1.92 1.51 -4.22
CA PHE A 48 -2.01 2.09 -5.56
C PHE A 48 -1.22 3.39 -5.66
N SER A 49 -1.31 4.25 -4.64
CA SER A 49 -0.56 5.51 -4.59
C SER A 49 0.96 5.27 -4.55
N LEU A 50 1.40 4.30 -3.75
CA LEU A 50 2.82 3.94 -3.61
C LEU A 50 3.39 3.34 -4.90
N SER A 51 2.57 2.60 -5.65
CA SER A 51 3.02 1.91 -6.87
C SER A 51 2.89 2.81 -8.12
N VAL A 52 1.76 3.48 -8.31
CA VAL A 52 1.49 4.21 -9.56
C VAL A 52 1.77 5.70 -9.41
N VAL A 53 1.19 6.34 -8.39
CA VAL A 53 1.27 7.81 -8.24
C VAL A 53 2.70 8.24 -7.92
N LEU A 54 3.38 7.53 -7.03
CA LEU A 54 4.74 7.87 -6.60
C LEU A 54 5.73 7.88 -7.76
N ARG A 55 5.60 6.95 -8.73
CA ARG A 55 6.42 6.93 -9.94
C ARG A 55 6.22 8.15 -10.85
N VAL A 56 5.07 8.80 -10.78
CA VAL A 56 4.78 9.99 -11.58
C VAL A 56 5.34 11.26 -10.95
N ILE A 57 5.29 11.35 -9.61
CA ILE A 57 5.73 12.55 -8.87
C ILE A 57 7.15 12.47 -8.33
N GLY A 58 7.75 11.28 -8.29
CA GLY A 58 9.10 10.98 -7.81
C GLY A 58 9.85 10.13 -8.83
N THR A 59 10.86 9.39 -8.36
CA THR A 59 11.66 8.51 -9.23
C THR A 59 11.19 7.05 -9.15
N ASP A 60 11.51 6.25 -10.17
CA ASP A 60 11.22 4.81 -10.16
C ASP A 60 11.96 4.10 -9.01
N GLU A 61 13.18 4.53 -8.70
CA GLU A 61 13.95 3.99 -7.58
C GLU A 61 13.24 4.21 -6.23
N GLN A 62 12.77 5.44 -5.97
CA GLN A 62 11.99 5.75 -4.77
C GLN A 62 10.71 4.90 -4.67
N ALA A 63 10.05 4.65 -5.81
CA ALA A 63 8.88 3.79 -5.81
C ALA A 63 9.23 2.34 -5.49
N ARG A 64 10.33 1.80 -6.04
CA ARG A 64 10.81 0.44 -5.77
C ARG A 64 11.21 0.25 -4.30
N GLU A 65 11.96 1.17 -3.72
CA GLU A 65 12.33 1.12 -2.29
C GLU A 65 11.11 1.02 -1.39
N VAL A 66 10.11 1.86 -1.67
CA VAL A 66 8.86 1.91 -0.91
C VAL A 66 8.02 0.66 -1.12
N GLU A 67 8.02 0.10 -2.33
CA GLU A 67 7.37 -1.16 -2.65
C GLU A 67 7.98 -2.33 -1.89
N THR A 68 9.32 -2.41 -1.78
CA THR A 68 10.01 -3.40 -0.95
C THR A 68 9.53 -3.30 0.51
N ILE A 69 9.43 -2.09 1.06
CA ILE A 69 8.90 -1.89 2.44
C ILE A 69 7.46 -2.40 2.59
N VAL A 70 6.63 -2.23 1.56
CA VAL A 70 5.25 -2.76 1.57
C VAL A 70 5.28 -4.28 1.54
N ASP A 71 6.09 -4.87 0.66
CA ASP A 71 6.19 -6.31 0.50
C ASP A 71 6.71 -6.98 1.78
N ASP A 72 7.80 -6.48 2.36
CA ASP A 72 8.37 -6.99 3.62
C ASP A 72 7.33 -6.99 4.77
N ARG A 73 6.51 -5.94 4.86
CA ARG A 73 5.46 -5.84 5.89
C ARG A 73 4.33 -6.83 5.67
N LEU A 74 3.96 -7.08 4.41
CA LEU A 74 2.96 -8.11 4.07
C LEU A 74 3.53 -9.50 4.38
N ASP A 75 4.75 -9.78 3.95
CA ASP A 75 5.43 -11.07 4.16
C ASP A 75 5.60 -11.39 5.64
N LYS A 76 6.04 -10.41 6.44
CA LYS A 76 6.15 -10.58 7.89
C LYS A 76 4.81 -10.93 8.53
N MET A 77 3.72 -10.30 8.08
CA MET A 77 2.39 -10.57 8.61
C MET A 77 1.89 -11.97 8.23
N PHE A 78 2.17 -12.44 7.01
CA PHE A 78 1.90 -13.82 6.60
C PHE A 78 2.71 -14.82 7.43
N GLU A 79 4.00 -14.58 7.64
CA GLU A 79 4.86 -15.43 8.46
C GLU A 79 4.37 -15.52 9.90
N ASP A 80 3.98 -14.38 10.48
CA ASP A 80 3.44 -14.33 11.84
C ASP A 80 2.15 -15.14 11.97
N MET A 81 1.23 -15.03 11.00
CA MET A 81 0.00 -15.83 11.02
C MET A 81 0.28 -17.33 10.83
N ARG A 82 1.20 -17.71 9.93
CA ARG A 82 1.59 -19.12 9.76
C ARG A 82 2.19 -19.70 11.04
N THR A 83 3.04 -18.93 11.72
CA THR A 83 3.64 -19.33 12.99
C THR A 83 2.58 -19.57 14.05
N GLU A 84 1.58 -18.68 14.14
CA GLU A 84 0.51 -18.81 15.10
C GLU A 84 -0.44 -19.97 14.77
N VAL A 85 -0.78 -20.17 13.50
CA VAL A 85 -1.54 -21.33 13.04
C VAL A 85 -0.85 -22.63 13.48
N ALA A 86 0.47 -22.75 13.26
CA ALA A 86 1.23 -23.92 13.69
C ALA A 86 1.25 -24.09 15.22
N ARG A 87 1.24 -22.99 15.99
CA ARG A 87 1.12 -23.04 17.45
C ARG A 87 -0.26 -23.55 17.90
N LEU A 88 -1.34 -23.08 17.25
CA LEU A 88 -2.70 -23.52 17.54
C LEU A 88 -2.92 -24.98 17.15
N GLU A 89 -2.31 -25.44 16.05
CA GLU A 89 -2.36 -26.85 15.62
C GLU A 89 -1.71 -27.77 16.65
N LYS A 90 -0.51 -27.43 17.13
CA LYS A 90 0.12 -28.20 18.22
C LYS A 90 -0.72 -28.22 19.50
N LEU A 91 -1.40 -27.11 19.81
CA LEU A 91 -2.30 -27.06 20.96
C LEU A 91 -3.53 -27.96 20.76
N ALA A 92 -4.09 -27.98 19.56
CA ALA A 92 -5.21 -28.84 19.21
C ALA A 92 -4.82 -30.32 19.33
N ASP A 93 -3.68 -30.71 18.74
CA ASP A 93 -3.15 -32.07 18.78
C ASP A 93 -2.93 -32.55 20.23
N ALA A 94 -2.36 -31.69 21.09
CA ALA A 94 -2.11 -32.01 22.50
C ALA A 94 -3.40 -32.20 23.33
N ASN A 95 -4.53 -31.70 22.84
CA ASN A 95 -5.84 -31.80 23.49
C ASN A 95 -6.80 -32.74 22.74
N GLY A 96 -6.34 -33.43 21.69
CA GLY A 96 -7.17 -34.33 20.89
C GLY A 96 -8.30 -33.62 20.13
N ILE A 97 -8.07 -32.38 19.68
CA ILE A 97 -9.07 -31.56 19.00
C ILE A 97 -8.78 -31.53 17.50
N GLU A 98 -9.81 -31.81 16.70
CA GLU A 98 -9.76 -31.65 15.26
C GLU A 98 -10.38 -30.34 14.82
N PHE A 99 -9.78 -29.67 13.83
CA PHE A 99 -10.39 -28.51 13.19
C PHE A 99 -11.43 -28.94 12.15
N ALA A 100 -12.59 -29.43 12.61
CA ALA A 100 -13.71 -29.81 11.76
C ALA A 100 -14.50 -28.61 11.18
N GLY A 101 -14.12 -27.39 11.57
CA GLY A 101 -14.77 -26.15 11.16
C GLY A 101 -15.87 -25.70 12.12
N VAL A 102 -15.95 -24.39 12.34
CA VAL A 102 -17.00 -23.75 13.15
C VAL A 102 -18.05 -23.12 12.22
N THR A 103 -19.33 -23.22 12.61
CA THR A 103 -20.41 -22.57 11.89
C THR A 103 -20.61 -21.15 12.39
N TYR A 104 -20.63 -20.19 11.48
CA TYR A 104 -20.91 -18.79 11.79
C TYR A 104 -22.36 -18.45 11.44
N SER A 105 -23.00 -17.65 12.29
CA SER A 105 -24.40 -17.25 12.12
C SER A 105 -24.61 -16.24 10.99
N ASN A 106 -23.59 -15.44 10.65
CA ASN A 106 -23.70 -14.38 9.64
C ASN A 106 -22.40 -14.22 8.82
N PRO A 107 -22.00 -15.23 8.02
CA PRO A 107 -20.93 -15.07 7.05
C PRO A 107 -21.35 -14.07 5.97
N LYS A 108 -20.40 -13.26 5.47
CA LYS A 108 -20.67 -12.24 4.45
C LYS A 108 -19.96 -12.57 3.14
N GLU A 109 -20.67 -12.34 2.04
CA GLU A 109 -20.07 -12.23 0.72
C GLU A 109 -19.81 -10.75 0.41
N LEU A 110 -18.55 -10.44 0.13
CA LEU A 110 -18.04 -9.08 -0.05
C LEU A 110 -17.38 -8.97 -1.43
N GLU A 111 -17.40 -7.77 -2.00
CA GLU A 111 -16.76 -7.47 -3.27
C GLU A 111 -15.54 -6.57 -3.06
N ALA A 112 -14.36 -7.10 -3.36
CA ALA A 112 -13.10 -6.37 -3.31
C ALA A 112 -12.75 -5.81 -4.69
N ARG A 113 -12.62 -4.48 -4.80
CA ARG A 113 -12.10 -3.84 -6.02
C ARG A 113 -10.58 -3.89 -6.02
N ILE A 114 -10.01 -4.79 -6.80
CA ILE A 114 -8.57 -4.98 -6.88
C ILE A 114 -7.99 -3.98 -7.88
N THR A 115 -7.18 -3.06 -7.38
CA THR A 115 -6.51 -2.00 -8.15
C THR A 115 -5.01 -2.23 -8.31
N SER A 116 -4.43 -3.23 -7.63
CA SER A 116 -3.01 -3.58 -7.72
C SER A 116 -2.75 -5.03 -7.29
N PRO A 117 -1.62 -5.65 -7.70
CA PRO A 117 -1.24 -6.99 -7.25
C PRO A 117 -1.09 -7.10 -5.72
N ARG A 118 -0.56 -6.06 -5.07
CA ARG A 118 -0.41 -6.03 -3.60
C ARG A 118 -1.75 -5.87 -2.86
N ALA A 119 -2.78 -5.31 -3.50
CA ALA A 119 -4.14 -5.34 -2.93
C ALA A 119 -4.68 -6.78 -2.86
N VAL A 120 -4.35 -7.65 -3.82
CA VAL A 120 -4.66 -9.09 -3.74
C VAL A 120 -3.97 -9.73 -2.53
N ARG A 121 -2.69 -9.41 -2.30
CA ARG A 121 -1.95 -9.91 -1.12
C ARG A 121 -2.60 -9.49 0.19
N TYR A 122 -3.10 -8.26 0.28
CA TYR A 122 -3.81 -7.79 1.48
C TYR A 122 -5.15 -8.51 1.69
N ILE A 123 -5.90 -8.82 0.62
CA ILE A 123 -7.07 -9.72 0.71
C ILE A 123 -6.66 -11.11 1.20
N GLY A 124 -5.52 -11.63 0.72
CA GLY A 124 -4.91 -12.86 1.22
C GLY A 124 -4.72 -12.83 2.74
N LEU A 125 -4.12 -11.75 3.28
CA LEU A 125 -3.96 -11.60 4.73
C LEU A 125 -5.31 -11.61 5.49
N ILE A 126 -6.35 -10.99 4.93
CA ILE A 126 -7.69 -10.99 5.56
C ILE A 126 -8.28 -12.41 5.58
N ARG A 127 -8.08 -13.19 4.52
CA ARG A 127 -8.54 -14.58 4.44
C ARG A 127 -7.78 -15.49 5.41
N GLU A 128 -6.45 -15.35 5.49
CA GLU A 128 -5.64 -16.06 6.49
C GLU A 128 -6.07 -15.71 7.91
N PHE A 129 -6.37 -14.44 8.16
CA PHE A 129 -6.90 -14.02 9.45
C PHE A 129 -8.27 -14.63 9.75
N ASP A 130 -9.17 -14.73 8.77
CA ASP A 130 -10.47 -15.40 8.94
C ASP A 130 -10.30 -16.87 9.33
N GLY A 131 -9.37 -17.57 8.68
CA GLY A 131 -9.00 -18.95 9.03
C GLY A 131 -8.37 -19.07 10.42
N LEU A 132 -7.49 -18.14 10.78
CA LEU A 132 -6.88 -18.08 12.11
C LEU A 132 -7.94 -17.89 13.20
N VAL A 133 -8.92 -17.00 12.97
CA VAL A 133 -10.04 -16.81 13.89
C VAL A 133 -10.82 -18.12 14.07
N GLY A 134 -11.12 -18.84 12.98
CA GLY A 134 -11.79 -20.15 13.08
C GLY A 134 -11.05 -21.18 13.94
N LYS A 135 -9.72 -21.18 13.93
CA LYS A 135 -8.91 -22.04 14.81
C LYS A 135 -9.01 -21.61 16.27
N PHE A 136 -8.94 -20.31 16.55
CA PHE A 136 -9.18 -19.77 17.89
C PHE A 136 -10.58 -20.13 18.38
N ASP A 137 -11.61 -19.94 17.55
CA ASP A 137 -13.01 -20.23 17.88
C ASP A 137 -13.18 -21.72 18.24
N THR A 138 -12.57 -22.62 17.45
CA THR A 138 -12.61 -24.07 17.73
C THR A 138 -12.00 -24.38 19.09
N LEU A 139 -10.79 -23.86 19.37
CA LEU A 139 -10.07 -24.12 20.62
C LEU A 139 -10.70 -23.44 21.84
N TRP A 140 -11.40 -22.33 21.65
CA TRP A 140 -12.15 -21.67 22.70
C TRP A 140 -13.44 -22.44 23.03
N LEU A 141 -14.20 -22.83 22.01
CA LEU A 141 -15.44 -23.61 22.18
C LEU A 141 -15.19 -25.00 22.77
N SER A 142 -14.01 -25.58 22.55
CA SER A 142 -13.58 -26.84 23.19
C SER A 142 -13.10 -26.67 24.64
N GLY A 143 -12.97 -25.43 25.13
CA GLY A 143 -12.46 -25.12 26.47
C GLY A 143 -10.93 -25.18 26.59
N SER A 144 -10.17 -25.32 25.50
CA SER A 144 -8.70 -25.38 25.53
C SER A 144 -8.02 -24.02 25.65
N ILE A 145 -8.74 -22.94 25.34
CA ILE A 145 -8.28 -21.56 25.50
C ILE A 145 -9.24 -20.81 26.44
N PRO A 146 -8.74 -20.17 27.51
CA PRO A 146 -9.57 -19.33 28.38
C PRO A 146 -10.09 -18.07 27.67
N ASP A 147 -11.26 -17.57 28.10
CA ASP A 147 -11.92 -16.37 27.53
C ASP A 147 -10.99 -15.15 27.41
N GLY A 148 -10.16 -14.91 28.43
CA GLY A 148 -9.21 -13.80 28.44
C GLY A 148 -8.15 -13.92 27.34
N ASN A 149 -7.63 -15.12 27.10
CA ASN A 149 -6.62 -15.38 26.07
C ASN A 149 -7.24 -15.32 24.67
N TYR A 150 -8.44 -15.87 24.52
CA TYR A 150 -9.20 -15.83 23.27
C TYR A 150 -9.48 -14.39 22.83
N SER A 151 -10.11 -13.60 23.70
CA SER A 151 -10.50 -12.22 23.39
C SER A 151 -9.30 -11.29 23.13
N SER A 152 -8.25 -11.38 23.94
CA SER A 152 -7.03 -10.57 23.78
C SER A 152 -6.29 -10.93 22.48
N SER A 153 -6.10 -12.22 22.18
CA SER A 153 -5.40 -12.66 20.97
C SER A 153 -6.11 -12.17 19.70
N LEU A 154 -7.42 -12.35 19.60
CA LEU A 154 -8.19 -11.90 18.42
C LEU A 154 -8.19 -10.38 18.27
N TYR A 155 -8.24 -9.65 19.39
CA TYR A 155 -8.12 -8.20 19.36
C TYR A 155 -6.75 -7.75 18.85
N GLU A 156 -5.66 -8.37 19.32
CA GLU A 156 -4.30 -8.03 18.91
C GLU A 156 -4.05 -8.30 17.42
N TRP A 157 -4.45 -9.47 16.91
CA TRP A 157 -4.33 -9.79 15.49
C TRP A 157 -5.10 -8.80 14.61
N LYS A 158 -6.37 -8.54 14.96
CA LYS A 158 -7.19 -7.53 14.27
C LYS A 158 -6.50 -6.15 14.27
N ARG A 159 -5.97 -5.74 15.43
CA ARG A 159 -5.27 -4.45 15.58
C ARG A 159 -3.98 -4.41 14.75
N ARG A 160 -3.23 -5.51 14.65
CA ARG A 160 -2.02 -5.60 13.81
C ARG A 160 -2.35 -5.44 12.32
N LEU A 161 -3.38 -6.11 11.82
CA LEU A 161 -3.84 -5.97 10.43
C LEU A 161 -4.29 -4.53 10.11
N LEU A 162 -5.12 -3.93 10.96
CA LEU A 162 -5.55 -2.54 10.76
C LEU A 162 -4.38 -1.54 10.81
N ARG A 163 -3.36 -1.81 11.64
CA ARG A 163 -2.13 -1.00 11.67
C ARG A 163 -1.33 -1.11 10.38
N ILE A 164 -1.34 -2.25 9.68
CA ILE A 164 -0.69 -2.36 8.36
C ILE A 164 -1.36 -1.41 7.36
N ALA A 165 -2.69 -1.45 7.26
CA ALA A 165 -3.44 -0.54 6.38
C ALA A 165 -3.18 0.95 6.70
N GLY A 166 -3.27 1.32 7.98
CA GLY A 166 -2.95 2.68 8.42
C GLY A 166 -1.49 3.07 8.17
N GLY A 167 -0.57 2.12 8.36
CA GLY A 167 0.86 2.28 8.12
C GLY A 167 1.20 2.56 6.65
N PHE A 168 0.53 1.88 5.71
CA PHE A 168 0.68 2.13 4.27
C PHE A 168 0.10 3.48 3.86
N ARG A 169 -1.05 3.89 4.41
CA ARG A 169 -1.55 5.25 4.20
C ARG A 169 -0.55 6.31 4.67
N GLY A 170 0.02 6.12 5.87
CA GLY A 170 1.04 7.02 6.40
C GLY A 170 2.31 7.04 5.54
N LEU A 171 2.73 5.88 5.04
CA LEU A 171 3.85 5.76 4.11
C LEU A 171 3.58 6.50 2.80
N ALA A 172 2.38 6.35 2.23
CA ALA A 172 1.97 7.01 0.98
C ALA A 172 1.98 8.53 1.11
N SER A 173 1.46 9.04 2.23
CA SER A 173 1.48 10.47 2.54
C SER A 173 2.92 11.01 2.59
N ARG A 174 3.79 10.36 3.37
CA ARG A 174 5.19 10.80 3.52
C ARG A 174 5.98 10.71 2.21
N ALA A 175 5.85 9.61 1.47
CA ALA A 175 6.52 9.42 0.19
C ALA A 175 6.09 10.48 -0.83
N SER A 176 4.78 10.76 -0.90
CA SER A 176 4.25 11.78 -1.82
C SER A 176 4.74 13.19 -1.49
N ILE A 177 4.82 13.55 -0.20
CA ILE A 177 5.35 14.85 0.24
C ILE A 177 6.84 14.97 -0.11
N ALA A 178 7.64 13.92 0.16
CA ALA A 178 9.06 13.90 -0.14
C ALA A 178 9.34 14.02 -1.65
N ALA A 179 8.60 13.28 -2.48
CA ALA A 179 8.73 13.32 -3.93
C ALA A 179 8.43 14.72 -4.50
N ARG A 180 7.32 15.34 -4.09
CA ARG A 180 6.94 16.70 -4.55
C ARG A 180 7.98 17.76 -4.19
N LYS A 181 8.58 17.68 -3.00
CA LYS A 181 9.63 18.62 -2.55
C LYS A 181 10.92 18.47 -3.37
N ASN A 182 11.26 17.26 -3.79
CA ASN A 182 12.43 17.05 -4.64
C ASN A 182 12.17 17.57 -6.05
N THR A 183 10.98 17.33 -6.60
CA THR A 183 10.58 17.85 -7.93
C THR A 183 10.57 19.38 -7.97
N SER A 184 10.09 20.05 -6.92
CA SER A 184 10.14 21.53 -6.87
C SER A 184 11.57 22.07 -6.78
N ARG A 185 12.45 21.42 -6.01
CA ARG A 185 13.86 21.80 -5.90
C ARG A 185 14.62 21.65 -7.21
N VAL A 186 14.39 20.55 -7.94
CA VAL A 186 15.00 20.32 -9.26
C VAL A 186 14.54 21.37 -10.26
N ALA A 187 13.24 21.71 -10.26
CA ALA A 187 12.71 22.78 -11.12
C ALA A 187 13.33 24.16 -10.78
N GLU A 188 13.52 24.47 -9.50
CA GLU A 188 14.20 25.71 -9.07
C GLU A 188 15.67 25.74 -9.50
N THR A 189 16.40 24.62 -9.43
CA THR A 189 17.81 24.55 -9.85
C THR A 189 17.99 24.62 -11.37
N ASP A 190 17.11 23.99 -12.16
CA ASP A 190 17.12 24.12 -13.62
C ASP A 190 16.77 25.54 -14.09
N SER A 191 15.92 26.26 -13.34
CA SER A 191 15.60 27.66 -13.64
C SER A 191 16.69 28.67 -13.24
N ALA A 192 17.65 28.25 -12.40
CA ALA A 192 18.72 29.10 -11.88
C ALA A 192 20.08 28.92 -12.58
N SER A 193 20.12 28.16 -13.69
CA SER A 193 21.36 28.00 -14.47
C SER A 193 21.76 29.35 -15.11
N PRO A 194 22.99 29.87 -14.88
CA PRO A 194 23.35 31.22 -15.29
C PRO A 194 23.46 31.30 -16.82
N ALA A 195 22.78 32.29 -17.40
CA ALA A 195 23.01 32.71 -18.77
C ALA A 195 24.48 33.09 -18.91
N ILE A 196 25.27 32.26 -19.59
CA ILE A 196 26.62 32.62 -20.02
C ILE A 196 26.45 33.79 -20.99
N ALA A 197 26.76 35.00 -20.51
CA ALA A 197 26.80 36.21 -21.31
C ALA A 197 27.92 36.04 -22.35
N VAL A 198 27.54 35.82 -23.60
CA VAL A 198 28.44 35.97 -24.74
C VAL A 198 28.66 37.47 -24.92
N THR A 199 29.84 37.96 -24.53
CA THR A 199 30.27 39.32 -24.81
C THR A 199 30.54 39.47 -26.31
N PRO A 200 29.94 40.45 -27.01
CA PRO A 200 30.29 40.74 -28.39
C PRO A 200 31.60 41.53 -28.42
N THR A 201 32.58 41.03 -29.16
CA THR A 201 33.83 41.74 -29.44
C THR A 201 33.55 42.84 -30.46
N GLU A 202 33.63 44.10 -30.02
CA GLU A 202 33.67 45.26 -30.91
C GLU A 202 34.88 45.15 -31.84
N THR A 203 34.63 45.25 -33.15
CA THR A 203 35.67 45.64 -34.11
C THR A 203 35.26 46.98 -34.68
N GLU A 204 35.99 48.00 -34.26
CA GLU A 204 35.95 49.37 -34.78
C GLU A 204 36.21 49.37 -36.30
N SER A 205 35.43 50.18 -37.00
CA SER A 205 35.81 50.77 -38.28
C SER A 205 36.02 52.27 -38.03
N PRO A 206 36.99 52.91 -38.69
CA PRO A 206 36.56 54.05 -39.49
C PRO A 206 37.29 54.25 -40.83
N VAL A 207 36.46 54.50 -41.85
CA VAL A 207 36.38 55.73 -42.69
C VAL A 207 37.43 55.98 -43.81
N SER A 208 36.87 56.04 -45.03
CA SER A 208 37.00 57.08 -46.09
C SER A 208 37.69 56.80 -47.43
N ALA A 209 36.86 57.03 -48.47
CA ALA A 209 37.12 57.73 -49.75
C ALA A 209 38.05 57.01 -50.77
N LEU A 210 37.97 57.14 -52.10
CA LEU A 210 37.41 58.14 -53.00
C LEU A 210 37.47 57.56 -54.44
N VAL A 211 36.43 57.77 -55.25
CA VAL A 211 36.37 58.07 -56.70
C VAL A 211 37.33 57.40 -57.72
N ALA A 212 36.69 57.00 -58.85
CA ALA A 212 37.16 56.68 -60.20
C ALA A 212 37.38 55.19 -60.53
#